data_AF-A0A9W7YUM4-F1
#
_entry.id   AF-A0A9W7YUM4-F1
#
_cell.length_a   1.000
_cell.length_b   1.000
_cell.length_c   1.000
_cell.angle_alpha   90.00
_cell.angle_beta   90.00
_cell.angle_gamma   90.00
#
_symmetry.space_group_name_H-M   'P 1'
#
loop_
_entity.id
_entity.type
_entity.pdbx_description
1 polymer ?
#
loop_
_entity_poly.entity_id
_entity_poly.type
_entity_poly.pdbx_seq_one_letter_code
_entity_poly.pdbx_strand_id
1 'polypeptide(L)'
;MLRLNRTCAIKAACTSLRSYSASPIVRSSGVRVPQLATFRLPEIKNEPTLDYVPGSLEQEQLMATVAEMSTKTYHVPLVINGREVRTGDVKEQLNPGKKSHVVCTYENAGAKEVEEAIEGTLAAKSKWEAMPIYDRQAIFLRTADLIATKYRYKLMAASMLGQGKNIWQAEIDAATESVDFLRFNAKYASEIYAQQPPCNAPGVWNRVEYRPLEGFVYAVSPFNFTAIGVNLAAAPALMGNTVLWKPSQGAVLSNYVAFDIMREAGVPDGVIQFVPGDAVSMTKQVFDHPEFASLHFTGSTSVFKHMWKQIAQNLDVYKSYPRIVGETGGKNYHLVHPSANLDSAVNNTIRGAFEFQGQKCSACSRLYVP
;
A
#
# COMPACT_ATOMS: atom_id res chain seq x y z
N MET A 1 -81.90 38.71 -2.00
CA MET A 1 -81.27 37.43 -2.39
C MET A 1 -80.28 37.73 -3.52
N LEU A 2 -79.02 37.97 -3.15
CA LEU A 2 -77.92 38.44 -4.02
C LEU A 2 -77.39 37.28 -4.89
N ARG A 3 -77.32 37.38 -6.22
CA ARG A 3 -76.40 38.11 -7.14
C ARG A 3 -74.98 37.51 -7.27
N LEU A 4 -74.59 37.35 -8.55
CA LEU A 4 -73.26 37.37 -9.20
C LEU A 4 -72.51 36.02 -9.30
N ASN A 5 -72.43 35.39 -10.48
CA ASN A 5 -71.49 35.65 -11.60
C ASN A 5 -70.02 35.79 -11.19
N ARG A 6 -69.18 34.85 -11.67
CA ARG A 6 -67.91 35.12 -12.37
C ARG A 6 -67.24 33.84 -12.88
N THR A 7 -67.25 33.70 -14.20
CA THR A 7 -66.18 33.12 -15.02
C THR A 7 -64.80 33.65 -14.63
N CYS A 8 -63.74 32.84 -14.58
CA CYS A 8 -62.44 33.18 -15.21
C CYS A 8 -61.40 32.06 -15.16
N ALA A 9 -60.78 31.84 -16.33
CA ALA A 9 -59.37 31.60 -16.59
C ALA A 9 -58.72 30.25 -16.17
N ILE A 10 -58.66 29.39 -17.19
CA ILE A 10 -57.48 28.60 -17.55
C ILE A 10 -56.22 29.47 -17.45
N LYS A 11 -55.27 29.08 -16.60
CA LYS A 11 -53.86 29.49 -16.73
C LYS A 11 -53.00 28.23 -16.72
N ALA A 12 -52.52 27.88 -17.90
CA ALA A 12 -51.41 26.99 -18.11
C ALA A 12 -50.18 27.56 -17.39
N ALA A 13 -49.75 26.91 -16.31
CA ALA A 13 -48.44 27.15 -15.72
C ALA A 13 -47.43 26.29 -16.46
N CYS A 14 -46.89 26.87 -17.53
CA CYS A 14 -45.68 26.43 -18.21
C CYS A 14 -44.56 26.38 -17.18
N THR A 15 -44.27 25.19 -16.64
CA THR A 15 -43.11 24.95 -15.78
C THR A 15 -42.01 24.39 -16.66
N SER A 16 -40.93 25.15 -16.71
CA SER A 16 -39.76 24.94 -17.55
C SER A 16 -39.20 23.53 -17.41
N LEU A 17 -39.17 22.81 -18.53
CA LEU A 17 -38.26 21.68 -18.73
C LEU A 17 -36.83 22.22 -18.55
N ARG A 18 -36.30 22.10 -17.34
CA ARG A 18 -34.86 22.21 -17.11
C ARG A 18 -34.22 21.10 -17.91
N SER A 19 -33.56 21.48 -18.99
CA SER A 19 -32.62 20.66 -19.72
C SER A 19 -31.63 20.08 -18.71
N TYR A 20 -31.75 18.79 -18.42
CA TYR A 20 -30.67 18.03 -17.83
C TYR A 20 -29.50 18.11 -18.82
N SER A 21 -28.52 18.95 -18.47
CA SER A 21 -27.19 18.92 -19.06
C SER A 21 -26.69 17.49 -18.93
N ALA A 22 -26.64 16.79 -20.05
CA ALA A 22 -26.03 15.47 -20.13
C ALA A 22 -24.56 15.64 -19.73
N SER A 23 -24.21 15.15 -18.54
CA SER A 23 -22.81 14.96 -18.17
C SER A 23 -22.14 14.18 -19.31
N PRO A 24 -20.95 14.58 -19.78
CA PRO A 24 -20.27 13.85 -20.83
C PRO A 24 -20.02 12.45 -20.29
N ILE A 25 -20.69 11.45 -20.90
CA ILE A 25 -20.33 10.06 -20.74
C ILE A 25 -18.91 9.96 -21.28
N VAL A 26 -17.92 10.00 -20.39
CA VAL A 26 -16.55 9.64 -20.70
C VAL A 26 -16.61 8.16 -21.05
N ARG A 27 -16.80 7.86 -22.34
CA ARG A 27 -16.62 6.53 -22.88
C ARG A 27 -15.12 6.22 -22.81
N SER A 28 -14.65 5.74 -21.67
CA SER A 28 -13.37 5.04 -21.64
C SER A 28 -13.59 3.73 -22.39
N SER A 29 -13.26 3.75 -23.68
CA SER A 29 -13.16 2.55 -24.50
C SER A 29 -11.87 1.81 -24.13
N GLY A 30 -11.78 1.37 -22.88
CA GLY A 30 -10.79 0.38 -22.48
C GLY A 30 -11.13 -0.91 -23.21
N VAL A 31 -10.44 -1.18 -24.31
CA VAL A 31 -10.55 -2.45 -25.03
C VAL A 31 -10.05 -3.54 -24.07
N ARG A 32 -10.98 -4.25 -23.41
CA ARG A 32 -10.64 -5.49 -22.71
C ARG A 32 -10.14 -6.47 -23.77
N VAL A 33 -8.88 -6.83 -23.71
CA VAL A 33 -8.33 -7.84 -24.62
C VAL A 33 -9.02 -9.16 -24.27
N PRO A 34 -9.79 -9.75 -25.21
CA PRO A 34 -10.42 -11.04 -24.96
C PRO A 34 -9.33 -12.09 -24.68
N GLN A 35 -9.44 -12.78 -23.55
CA GLN A 35 -8.53 -13.87 -23.22
C GLN A 35 -8.98 -15.12 -23.97
N LEU A 36 -8.05 -15.73 -24.72
CA LEU A 36 -8.30 -16.95 -25.50
C LEU A 36 -8.06 -18.23 -24.69
N ALA A 37 -7.59 -18.12 -23.45
CA ALA A 37 -7.33 -19.24 -22.54
C ALA A 37 -7.49 -18.82 -21.07
N THR A 38 -7.68 -19.80 -20.20
CA THR A 38 -7.60 -19.63 -18.74
C THR A 38 -6.17 -19.88 -18.27
N PHE A 39 -5.58 -18.95 -17.54
CA PHE A 39 -4.22 -19.06 -17.04
C PHE A 39 -4.20 -19.55 -15.59
N ARG A 40 -3.12 -20.24 -15.22
CA ARG A 40 -2.83 -20.64 -13.84
C ARG A 40 -1.49 -20.05 -13.44
N LEU A 41 -1.39 -19.64 -12.17
CA LEU A 41 -0.12 -19.19 -11.61
C LEU A 41 0.85 -20.37 -11.49
N PRO A 42 2.17 -20.11 -11.52
CA PRO A 42 3.16 -21.10 -11.10
C PRO A 42 2.94 -21.48 -9.63
N GLU A 43 3.56 -22.58 -9.20
CA GLU A 43 3.52 -23.01 -7.81
C GLU A 43 4.11 -21.91 -6.91
N ILE A 44 3.34 -21.46 -5.91
CA ILE A 44 3.74 -20.44 -4.96
C ILE A 44 4.19 -21.10 -3.65
N LYS A 45 5.42 -20.81 -3.24
CA LYS A 45 6.03 -21.21 -1.96
C LYS A 45 6.55 -19.98 -1.24
N ASN A 46 6.71 -20.11 0.07
CA ASN A 46 7.46 -19.13 0.84
C ASN A 46 8.88 -18.99 0.28
N GLU A 47 9.36 -17.75 0.24
CA GLU A 47 10.74 -17.43 -0.08
C GLU A 47 11.66 -18.07 0.97
N PRO A 48 12.72 -18.77 0.55
CA PRO A 48 13.72 -19.27 1.48
C PRO A 48 14.39 -18.12 2.24
N THR A 49 14.45 -18.24 3.56
CA THR A 49 15.26 -17.37 4.41
C THR A 49 16.71 -17.85 4.40
N LEU A 50 17.64 -16.95 4.17
CA LEU A 50 19.08 -17.20 4.16
C LEU A 50 19.67 -16.95 5.56
N ASP A 51 20.68 -17.73 5.94
CA ASP A 51 21.20 -17.73 7.32
C ASP A 51 22.34 -16.73 7.58
N TYR A 52 23.02 -16.25 6.54
CA TYR A 52 24.14 -15.29 6.63
C TYR A 52 25.22 -15.66 7.66
N VAL A 53 25.54 -16.95 7.74
CA VAL A 53 26.58 -17.45 8.66
C VAL A 53 27.93 -16.78 8.39
N PRO A 54 28.81 -16.63 9.41
CA PRO A 54 30.13 -16.03 9.22
C PRO A 54 30.94 -16.65 8.08
N GLY A 55 31.35 -15.82 7.11
CA GLY A 55 32.13 -16.24 5.94
C GLY A 55 31.31 -16.85 4.79
N SER A 56 29.98 -16.82 4.87
CA SER A 56 29.11 -17.21 3.74
C SER A 56 29.11 -16.15 2.64
N LEU A 57 28.86 -16.57 1.39
CA LEU A 57 28.79 -15.68 0.24
C LEU A 57 27.68 -14.63 0.42
N GLU A 58 26.55 -15.04 0.99
CA GLU A 58 25.40 -14.19 1.26
C GLU A 58 25.75 -13.09 2.27
N GLN A 59 26.50 -13.44 3.32
CA GLN A 59 27.00 -12.47 4.29
C GLN A 59 27.97 -11.48 3.63
N GLU A 60 28.95 -11.97 2.85
CA GLU A 60 29.92 -11.13 2.17
C GLU A 60 29.26 -10.13 1.21
N GLN A 61 28.33 -10.59 0.38
CA GLN A 61 27.61 -9.76 -0.58
C GLN A 61 26.74 -8.70 0.11
N LEU A 62 26.04 -9.07 1.19
CA LEU A 62 25.24 -8.13 1.96
C LEU A 62 26.13 -7.09 2.65
N MET A 63 27.22 -7.50 3.30
CA MET A 63 28.11 -6.58 4.00
C MET A 63 28.84 -5.65 3.03
N ALA A 64 29.24 -6.13 1.84
CA ALA A 64 29.77 -5.29 0.77
C ALA A 64 28.75 -4.23 0.33
N THR A 65 27.49 -4.62 0.16
CA THR A 65 26.40 -3.69 -0.20
C THR A 65 26.14 -2.67 0.91
N VAL A 66 26.08 -3.09 2.17
CA VAL A 66 25.93 -2.18 3.33
C VAL A 66 27.09 -1.20 3.41
N ALA A 67 28.32 -1.67 3.23
CA ALA A 67 29.51 -0.83 3.23
C ALA A 67 29.44 0.23 2.12
N GLU A 68 29.14 -0.18 0.88
CA GLU A 68 28.97 0.75 -0.24
C GLU A 68 27.89 1.79 0.04
N MET A 69 26.69 1.34 0.43
CA MET A 69 25.56 2.23 0.69
C MET A 69 25.81 3.18 1.87
N SER A 70 26.61 2.76 2.86
CA SER A 70 26.93 3.60 4.03
C SER A 70 27.87 4.76 3.76
N THR A 71 28.52 4.80 2.58
CA THR A 71 29.41 5.90 2.17
C THR A 71 28.69 7.02 1.43
N LYS A 72 27.41 6.83 1.11
CA LYS A 72 26.61 7.72 0.27
C LYS A 72 25.40 8.21 1.05
N THR A 73 24.99 9.45 0.76
CA THR A 73 23.66 9.94 1.11
C THR A 73 22.81 9.88 -0.15
N TYR A 74 21.79 9.01 -0.15
CA TYR A 74 20.90 8.86 -1.29
C TYR A 74 19.93 10.05 -1.38
N HIS A 75 19.50 10.39 -2.58
CA HIS A 75 18.43 11.38 -2.77
C HIS A 75 17.17 10.65 -3.25
N VAL A 76 16.05 10.86 -2.56
CA VAL A 76 14.75 10.24 -2.87
C VAL A 76 13.78 11.34 -3.35
N PRO A 77 13.44 11.38 -4.64
CA PRO A 77 12.46 12.32 -5.16
C PRO A 77 11.04 11.88 -4.79
N LEU A 78 10.06 12.75 -5.03
CA LEU A 78 8.70 12.27 -5.26
C LEU A 78 8.67 11.59 -6.63
N VAL A 79 7.83 10.59 -6.83
CA VAL A 79 7.57 10.04 -8.17
C VAL A 79 6.10 10.16 -8.49
N ILE A 80 5.81 11.09 -9.40
CA ILE A 80 4.46 11.47 -9.81
C ILE A 80 4.35 11.27 -11.31
N ASN A 81 3.42 10.41 -11.74
CA ASN A 81 3.18 10.11 -13.15
C ASN A 81 4.45 9.63 -13.87
N GLY A 82 5.23 8.79 -13.19
CA GLY A 82 6.49 8.23 -13.72
C GLY A 82 7.69 9.18 -13.69
N ARG A 83 7.50 10.43 -13.28
CA ARG A 83 8.54 11.47 -13.27
C ARG A 83 9.02 11.72 -11.86
N GLU A 84 10.33 11.86 -11.72
CA GLU A 84 10.94 12.36 -10.48
C GLU A 84 10.64 13.86 -10.32
N VAL A 85 10.06 14.24 -9.19
CA VAL A 85 9.70 15.62 -8.87
C VAL A 85 10.51 16.08 -7.67
N ARG A 86 11.12 17.26 -7.80
CA ARG A 86 11.85 17.96 -6.74
C ARG A 86 11.05 19.17 -6.28
N THR A 87 10.75 19.24 -5.00
CA THR A 87 9.98 20.34 -4.40
C THR A 87 10.90 21.43 -3.84
N GLY A 88 12.14 21.07 -3.51
CA GLY A 88 13.09 21.94 -2.82
C GLY A 88 12.86 21.99 -1.31
N ASP A 89 11.75 21.44 -0.80
CA ASP A 89 11.58 21.15 0.64
C ASP A 89 12.19 19.78 0.94
N VAL A 90 13.50 19.78 1.19
CA VAL A 90 14.27 18.56 1.42
C VAL A 90 14.31 18.23 2.91
N LYS A 91 13.99 16.97 3.25
CA LYS A 91 14.10 16.40 4.59
C LYS A 91 15.13 15.27 4.62
N GLU A 92 15.47 14.81 5.82
CA GLU A 92 16.50 13.79 6.03
C GLU A 92 15.92 12.55 6.71
N GLN A 93 16.33 11.37 6.25
CA GLN A 93 16.23 10.13 6.99
C GLN A 93 17.59 9.80 7.59
N LEU A 94 17.66 9.82 8.92
CA LEU A 94 18.89 9.52 9.66
C LEU A 94 19.03 8.02 9.90
N ASN A 95 20.27 7.54 10.01
CA ASN A 95 20.55 6.19 10.49
C ASN A 95 20.24 6.09 12.00
N PRO A 96 19.30 5.23 12.44
CA PRO A 96 18.95 5.14 13.86
C PRO A 96 20.09 4.71 14.77
N GLY A 97 21.03 3.89 14.26
CA GLY A 97 22.22 3.42 14.97
C GLY A 97 23.39 4.41 14.96
N LYS A 98 23.38 5.40 14.07
CA LYS A 98 24.40 6.45 13.95
C LYS A 98 23.77 7.75 13.45
N LYS A 99 23.14 8.51 14.36
CA LYS A 99 22.31 9.69 14.00
C LYS A 99 23.05 10.81 13.25
N SER A 100 24.39 10.84 13.31
CA SER A 100 25.20 11.77 12.50
C SER A 100 25.30 11.38 11.02
N HIS A 101 24.83 10.18 10.65
CA HIS A 101 24.82 9.69 9.29
C HIS A 101 23.42 9.86 8.68
N VAL A 102 23.33 10.70 7.65
CA VAL A 102 22.14 10.88 6.82
C VAL A 102 22.11 9.80 5.74
N VAL A 103 21.18 8.86 5.85
CA VAL A 103 21.06 7.70 4.95
C VAL A 103 20.48 8.14 3.61
N CYS A 104 19.44 8.98 3.66
CA CYS A 104 18.95 9.66 2.47
C CYS A 104 18.39 11.04 2.80
N THR A 105 18.41 11.92 1.81
CA THR A 105 17.54 13.09 1.75
C THR A 105 16.31 12.75 0.91
N TYR A 106 15.17 13.36 1.20
CA TYR A 106 13.96 13.15 0.42
C TYR A 106 13.17 14.44 0.21
N GLU A 107 12.54 14.55 -0.95
CA GLU A 107 11.65 15.65 -1.30
C GLU A 107 10.34 15.50 -0.52
N ASN A 108 9.89 16.57 0.13
CA ASN A 108 8.66 16.60 0.89
C ASN A 108 7.55 17.22 0.04
N ALA A 109 6.46 16.48 -0.16
CA ALA A 109 5.35 16.93 -0.99
C ALA A 109 4.61 18.11 -0.36
N GLY A 110 4.41 19.15 -1.16
CA GLY A 110 3.48 20.23 -0.87
C GLY A 110 2.08 19.93 -1.40
N ALA A 111 1.15 20.85 -1.16
CA ALA A 111 -0.25 20.66 -1.56
C ALA A 111 -0.43 20.47 -3.08
N LYS A 112 0.40 21.15 -3.89
CA LYS A 112 0.37 21.03 -5.34
C LYS A 112 0.78 19.64 -5.80
N GLU A 113 1.85 19.08 -5.24
CA GLU A 113 2.35 17.76 -5.61
C GLU A 113 1.41 16.65 -5.18
N VAL A 114 0.75 16.80 -4.03
CA VAL A 114 -0.31 15.88 -3.58
C VAL A 114 -1.49 15.89 -4.56
N GLU A 115 -1.90 17.07 -5.03
CA GLU A 115 -2.97 17.19 -6.02
C GLU A 115 -2.60 16.51 -7.35
N GLU A 116 -1.41 16.82 -7.89
CA GLU A 116 -0.92 16.23 -9.14
C GLU A 116 -0.81 14.69 -9.03
N ALA A 117 -0.41 14.19 -7.86
CA ALA A 117 -0.37 12.76 -7.60
C ALA A 117 -1.76 12.13 -7.61
N ILE A 118 -2.75 12.75 -6.93
CA ILE A 118 -4.15 12.30 -6.92
C ILE A 118 -4.71 12.29 -8.34
N GLU A 119 -4.60 13.39 -9.09
CA GLU A 119 -5.03 13.48 -10.48
C GLU A 119 -4.40 12.37 -11.35
N GLY A 120 -3.11 12.12 -11.13
CA GLY A 120 -2.39 11.05 -11.78
C GLY A 120 -2.91 9.64 -11.47
N THR A 121 -3.26 9.37 -10.20
CA THR A 121 -3.89 8.09 -9.83
C THR A 121 -5.22 7.88 -10.54
N LEU A 122 -6.01 8.95 -10.68
CA LEU A 122 -7.31 8.90 -11.34
C LEU A 122 -7.16 8.73 -12.85
N ALA A 123 -6.18 9.40 -13.46
CA ALA A 123 -5.89 9.30 -14.88
C ALA A 123 -5.42 7.89 -15.30
N ALA A 124 -4.60 7.24 -14.47
CA ALA A 124 -4.11 5.88 -14.74
C ALA A 124 -5.19 4.79 -14.54
N LYS A 125 -6.24 5.09 -13.77
CA LYS A 125 -7.19 4.10 -13.25
C LYS A 125 -7.88 3.27 -14.33
N SER A 126 -8.49 3.92 -15.32
CA SER A 126 -9.30 3.21 -16.31
C SER A 126 -8.48 2.20 -17.15
N LYS A 127 -7.23 2.55 -17.48
CA LYS A 127 -6.33 1.64 -18.20
C LYS A 127 -5.87 0.49 -17.31
N TRP A 128 -5.56 0.77 -16.04
CA TRP A 128 -5.07 -0.21 -15.09
C TRP A 128 -6.12 -1.24 -14.68
N GLU A 129 -7.35 -0.81 -14.41
CA GLU A 129 -8.44 -1.73 -14.06
C GLU A 129 -8.88 -2.60 -15.25
N ALA A 130 -8.77 -2.08 -16.48
CA ALA A 130 -9.05 -2.82 -17.71
C ALA A 130 -7.98 -3.86 -18.05
N MET A 131 -6.76 -3.75 -17.47
CA MET A 131 -5.72 -4.77 -17.63
C MET A 131 -6.21 -6.10 -17.05
N PRO A 132 -6.01 -7.24 -17.73
CA PRO A 132 -6.40 -8.52 -17.17
C PRO A 132 -5.62 -8.85 -15.88
N ILE A 133 -6.27 -9.58 -14.96
CA ILE A 133 -5.70 -9.88 -13.64
C ILE A 133 -4.37 -10.64 -13.72
N TYR A 134 -4.22 -11.57 -14.67
CA TYR A 134 -2.97 -12.33 -14.83
C TYR A 134 -1.79 -11.44 -15.24
N ASP A 135 -2.05 -10.39 -16.03
CA ASP A 135 -1.02 -9.44 -16.44
C ASP A 135 -0.61 -8.54 -15.27
N ARG A 136 -1.59 -8.11 -14.44
CA ARG A 136 -1.29 -7.42 -13.18
C ARG A 136 -0.49 -8.32 -12.23
N GLN A 137 -0.89 -9.59 -12.08
CA GLN A 137 -0.18 -10.57 -11.26
C GLN A 137 1.26 -10.78 -11.74
N ALA A 138 1.48 -10.86 -13.06
CA ALA A 138 2.81 -11.04 -13.63
C ALA A 138 3.77 -9.90 -13.23
N ILE A 139 3.28 -8.66 -13.15
CA ILE A 139 4.07 -7.51 -12.69
C ILE A 139 4.53 -7.72 -11.24
N PHE A 140 3.62 -8.07 -10.32
CA PHE A 140 3.99 -8.23 -8.91
C PHE A 140 4.79 -9.51 -8.63
N LEU A 141 4.58 -10.59 -9.40
CA LEU A 141 5.45 -11.76 -9.37
C LEU A 141 6.86 -11.41 -9.86
N ARG A 142 6.98 -10.60 -10.91
CA ARG A 142 8.29 -10.10 -11.36
C ARG A 142 8.95 -9.18 -10.33
N THR A 143 8.18 -8.33 -9.63
CA THR A 143 8.68 -7.55 -8.48
C THR A 143 9.27 -8.49 -7.42
N ALA A 144 8.56 -9.58 -7.09
CA ALA A 144 9.00 -10.56 -6.11
C ALA A 144 10.33 -11.21 -6.53
N ASP A 145 10.45 -11.63 -7.79
CA ASP A 145 11.69 -12.25 -8.29
C ASP A 145 12.86 -11.25 -8.33
N LEU A 146 12.61 -9.99 -8.67
CA LEU A 146 13.60 -8.92 -8.63
C LEU A 146 14.10 -8.66 -7.20
N ILE A 147 13.21 -8.69 -6.20
CA ILE A 147 13.59 -8.59 -4.78
C ILE A 147 14.37 -9.84 -4.35
N ALA A 148 13.90 -11.04 -4.70
CA ALA A 148 14.53 -12.29 -4.29
C ALA A 148 15.97 -12.45 -4.83
N THR A 149 16.23 -11.85 -6.00
CA THR A 149 17.51 -11.99 -6.73
C THR A 149 18.27 -10.66 -6.81
N LYS A 150 18.11 -9.91 -7.91
CA LYS A 150 18.89 -8.74 -8.31
C LYS A 150 19.01 -7.67 -7.21
N TYR A 151 17.95 -7.47 -6.43
CA TYR A 151 17.85 -6.37 -5.48
C TYR A 151 17.83 -6.79 -4.01
N ARG A 152 17.98 -8.08 -3.69
CA ARG A 152 17.85 -8.59 -2.32
C ARG A 152 18.72 -7.80 -1.34
N TYR A 153 20.02 -7.75 -1.61
CA TYR A 153 20.97 -7.08 -0.71
C TYR A 153 20.81 -5.56 -0.69
N LYS A 154 20.42 -4.93 -1.80
CA LYS A 154 20.17 -3.49 -1.85
C LYS A 154 18.98 -3.10 -0.97
N LEU A 155 17.89 -3.86 -1.06
CA LEU A 155 16.67 -3.61 -0.27
C LEU A 155 16.91 -3.90 1.21
N MET A 156 17.61 -5.00 1.52
CA MET A 156 18.03 -5.30 2.89
C MET A 156 18.95 -4.23 3.47
N ALA A 157 19.98 -3.81 2.75
CA ALA A 157 20.92 -2.78 3.20
C ALA A 157 20.23 -1.43 3.43
N ALA A 158 19.29 -1.04 2.55
CA ALA A 158 18.44 0.13 2.76
C ALA A 158 17.63 0.03 4.08
N SER A 159 17.07 -1.15 4.37
CA SER A 159 16.32 -1.39 5.61
C SER A 159 17.24 -1.39 6.85
N MET A 160 18.41 -2.02 6.78
CA MET A 160 19.39 -2.03 7.86
C MET A 160 19.86 -0.61 8.20
N LEU A 161 20.27 0.16 7.20
CA LEU A 161 20.79 1.52 7.39
C LEU A 161 19.69 2.49 7.81
N GLY A 162 18.53 2.45 7.14
CA GLY A 162 17.45 3.42 7.33
C GLY A 162 16.55 3.13 8.53
N GLN A 163 16.40 1.86 8.92
CA GLN A 163 15.48 1.44 10.00
C GLN A 163 16.23 0.85 11.20
N GLY A 164 17.55 0.61 11.11
CA GLY A 164 18.35 0.08 12.22
C GLY A 164 18.13 -1.41 12.47
N LYS A 165 17.88 -2.19 11.41
CA LYS A 165 17.74 -3.65 11.48
C LYS A 165 19.10 -4.33 11.46
N ASN A 166 19.22 -5.46 12.16
CA ASN A 166 20.32 -6.39 11.93
C ASN A 166 20.02 -7.25 10.68
N ILE A 167 21.00 -8.07 10.26
CA ILE A 167 20.90 -8.92 9.06
C ILE A 167 19.63 -9.77 9.09
N TRP A 168 19.41 -10.52 10.18
CA TRP A 168 18.25 -11.40 10.32
C TRP A 168 16.92 -10.63 10.24
N GLN A 169 16.81 -9.49 10.93
CA GLN A 169 15.59 -8.68 10.92
C GLN A 169 15.31 -8.05 9.55
N ALA A 170 16.35 -7.72 8.77
CA ALA A 170 16.18 -7.21 7.41
C ALA A 170 15.84 -8.34 6.43
N GLU A 171 16.40 -9.52 6.61
CA GLU A 171 16.15 -10.69 5.77
C GLU A 171 14.70 -11.17 5.86
N ILE A 172 14.19 -11.33 7.08
CA ILE A 172 12.82 -11.83 7.28
C ILE A 172 11.76 -10.79 6.88
N ASP A 173 12.10 -9.50 6.85
CA ASP A 173 11.20 -8.40 6.46
C ASP A 173 11.40 -8.00 5.00
N ALA A 174 12.49 -7.27 4.73
CA ALA A 174 12.69 -6.56 3.48
C ALA A 174 12.83 -7.51 2.30
N ALA A 175 13.43 -8.68 2.50
CA ALA A 175 13.50 -9.72 1.47
C ALA A 175 12.31 -10.69 1.58
N THR A 176 12.31 -11.59 2.56
CA THR A 176 11.41 -12.76 2.63
C THR A 176 9.93 -12.35 2.67
N GLU A 177 9.53 -11.53 3.65
CA GLU A 177 8.12 -11.14 3.81
C GLU A 177 7.61 -10.27 2.65
N SER A 178 8.45 -9.38 2.08
CA SER A 178 8.09 -8.63 0.86
C SER A 178 7.80 -9.56 -0.32
N VAL A 179 8.67 -10.55 -0.56
CA VAL A 179 8.51 -11.54 -1.63
C VAL A 179 7.27 -12.39 -1.41
N ASP A 180 7.04 -12.83 -0.17
CA ASP A 180 5.88 -13.63 0.20
C ASP A 180 4.58 -12.85 0.02
N PHE A 181 4.50 -11.60 0.45
CA PHE A 181 3.31 -10.78 0.21
C PHE A 181 2.98 -10.70 -1.28
N LEU A 182 3.97 -10.42 -2.13
CA LEU A 182 3.76 -10.28 -3.57
C LEU A 182 3.29 -11.60 -4.20
N ARG A 183 3.93 -12.72 -3.87
CA ARG A 183 3.60 -14.05 -4.41
C ARG A 183 2.26 -14.58 -3.90
N PHE A 184 2.04 -14.52 -2.59
CA PHE A 184 0.81 -15.03 -1.98
C PHE A 184 -0.39 -14.13 -2.27
N ASN A 185 -0.23 -12.80 -2.36
CA ASN A 185 -1.35 -11.96 -2.81
C ASN A 185 -1.74 -12.26 -4.26
N ALA A 186 -0.80 -12.58 -5.16
CA ALA A 186 -1.13 -13.04 -6.51
C ALA A 186 -1.95 -14.35 -6.46
N LYS A 187 -1.54 -15.30 -5.62
CA LYS A 187 -2.30 -16.54 -5.37
C LYS A 187 -3.71 -16.25 -4.85
N TYR A 188 -3.83 -15.46 -3.78
CA TYR A 188 -5.12 -15.12 -3.18
C TYR A 188 -6.03 -14.34 -4.13
N ALA A 189 -5.48 -13.44 -4.95
CA ALA A 189 -6.24 -12.76 -5.99
C ALA A 189 -6.82 -13.77 -7.01
N SER A 190 -6.06 -14.80 -7.40
CA SER A 190 -6.56 -15.86 -8.29
C SER A 190 -7.69 -16.66 -7.62
N GLU A 191 -7.52 -17.02 -6.35
CA GLU A 191 -8.53 -17.75 -5.58
C GLU A 191 -9.82 -16.93 -5.43
N ILE A 192 -9.72 -15.63 -5.16
CA ILE A 192 -10.87 -14.72 -5.11
C ILE A 192 -11.56 -14.67 -6.46
N TYR A 193 -10.83 -14.42 -7.55
CA TYR A 193 -11.43 -14.30 -8.89
C TYR A 193 -12.05 -15.61 -9.40
N ALA A 194 -11.64 -16.77 -8.86
CA ALA A 194 -12.22 -18.07 -9.17
C ALA A 194 -13.56 -18.34 -8.44
N GLN A 195 -13.90 -17.57 -7.39
CA GLN A 195 -15.17 -17.74 -6.68
C GLN A 195 -16.34 -17.30 -7.56
N GLN A 196 -17.28 -18.22 -7.80
CA GLN A 196 -18.49 -18.00 -8.59
C GLN A 196 -19.72 -18.59 -7.88
N PRO A 197 -20.95 -18.16 -8.22
CA PRO A 197 -22.16 -18.72 -7.63
C PRO A 197 -22.20 -20.25 -7.76
N PRO A 198 -22.40 -21.00 -6.67
CA PRO A 198 -22.29 -22.47 -6.69
C PRO A 198 -23.45 -23.15 -7.43
N CYS A 199 -24.56 -22.44 -7.64
CA CYS A 199 -25.73 -22.95 -8.33
C CYS A 199 -26.42 -21.84 -9.13
N ASN A 200 -27.20 -22.24 -10.13
CA ASN A 200 -27.99 -21.37 -10.98
C ASN A 200 -29.38 -21.96 -11.18
N ALA A 201 -30.40 -21.11 -11.29
CA ALA A 201 -31.74 -21.55 -11.64
C ALA A 201 -31.81 -22.00 -13.12
N PRO A 202 -32.76 -22.87 -13.51
CA PRO A 202 -32.93 -23.27 -14.90
C PRO A 202 -33.10 -22.06 -15.84
N GLY A 203 -32.32 -22.02 -16.93
CA GLY A 203 -32.34 -20.93 -17.91
C GLY A 203 -31.60 -19.65 -17.50
N VAL A 204 -30.96 -19.62 -16.32
CA VAL A 204 -30.21 -18.46 -15.82
C VAL A 204 -28.74 -18.81 -15.65
N TRP A 205 -27.83 -17.88 -15.96
CA TRP A 205 -26.39 -18.02 -15.68
C TRP A 205 -25.88 -16.78 -14.94
N ASN A 206 -25.72 -16.92 -13.62
CA ASN A 206 -25.16 -15.88 -12.77
C ASN A 206 -23.63 -15.94 -12.76
N ARG A 207 -23.01 -14.76 -12.68
CA ARG A 207 -21.55 -14.59 -12.61
C ARG A 207 -21.22 -13.45 -11.66
N VAL A 208 -20.08 -13.55 -10.98
CA VAL A 208 -19.57 -12.49 -10.10
C VAL A 208 -18.35 -11.85 -10.75
N GLU A 209 -18.35 -10.50 -10.81
CA GLU A 209 -17.19 -9.70 -11.23
C GLU A 209 -16.59 -8.97 -10.02
N TYR A 210 -15.33 -9.24 -9.71
CA TYR A 210 -14.58 -8.55 -8.66
C TYR A 210 -14.01 -7.23 -9.19
N ARG A 211 -14.80 -6.17 -9.10
CA ARG A 211 -14.39 -4.82 -9.53
C ARG A 211 -13.44 -4.17 -8.51
N PRO A 212 -12.44 -3.39 -8.95
CA PRO A 212 -11.72 -2.48 -8.06
C PRO A 212 -12.64 -1.39 -7.51
N LEU A 213 -12.16 -0.67 -6.50
CA LEU A 213 -12.87 0.50 -5.95
C LEU A 213 -12.90 1.62 -6.98
N GLU A 214 -13.98 2.40 -7.00
CA GLU A 214 -14.03 3.67 -7.74
C GLU A 214 -13.33 4.76 -6.92
N GLY A 215 -12.47 5.55 -7.56
CA GLY A 215 -11.55 6.49 -6.89
C GLY A 215 -10.15 5.92 -6.64
N PHE A 216 -9.43 6.44 -5.65
CA PHE A 216 -8.04 6.06 -5.34
C PHE A 216 -7.85 5.56 -3.89
N VAL A 217 -6.81 4.77 -3.67
CA VAL A 217 -6.41 4.26 -2.36
C VAL A 217 -5.27 5.10 -1.80
N TYR A 218 -5.39 5.51 -0.53
CA TYR A 218 -4.31 6.14 0.21
C TYR A 218 -3.60 5.10 1.09
N ALA A 219 -2.36 4.75 0.72
CA ALA A 219 -1.54 3.81 1.47
C ALA A 219 -0.58 4.57 2.39
N VAL A 220 -0.70 4.35 3.70
CA VAL A 220 0.13 5.01 4.72
C VAL A 220 0.92 3.94 5.48
N SER A 221 2.21 3.83 5.19
CA SER A 221 3.06 2.76 5.72
C SER A 221 3.88 3.16 6.96
N PRO A 222 4.16 2.22 7.87
CA PRO A 222 4.93 2.46 9.09
C PRO A 222 6.44 2.36 8.82
N PHE A 223 7.26 2.69 9.82
CA PHE A 223 8.72 2.59 9.70
C PHE A 223 9.27 1.18 9.96
N ASN A 224 8.52 0.33 10.66
CA ASN A 224 9.08 -0.87 11.29
C ASN A 224 9.25 -2.06 10.35
N PHE A 225 8.52 -2.11 9.24
CA PHE A 225 8.62 -3.16 8.24
C PHE A 225 8.59 -2.58 6.83
N THR A 226 9.63 -2.87 6.05
CA THR A 226 9.68 -2.56 4.63
C THR A 226 8.59 -3.32 3.87
N ALA A 227 8.38 -4.59 4.22
CA ALA A 227 7.37 -5.47 3.62
C ALA A 227 5.95 -4.95 3.80
N ILE A 228 5.63 -4.35 4.94
CA ILE A 228 4.32 -3.73 5.16
C ILE A 228 4.13 -2.56 4.18
N GLY A 229 5.16 -1.72 3.98
CA GLY A 229 5.09 -0.65 2.98
C GLY A 229 4.82 -1.16 1.57
N VAL A 230 5.56 -2.19 1.16
CA VAL A 230 5.35 -2.90 -0.12
C VAL A 230 3.92 -3.41 -0.23
N ASN A 231 3.42 -4.13 0.78
CA ASN A 231 2.12 -4.77 0.75
C ASN A 231 0.96 -3.75 0.74
N LEU A 232 1.05 -2.70 1.56
CA LEU A 232 -0.01 -1.68 1.65
C LEU A 232 -0.25 -1.00 0.30
N ALA A 233 0.79 -0.81 -0.50
CA ALA A 233 0.70 -0.27 -1.85
C ALA A 233 0.38 -1.33 -2.92
N ALA A 234 1.09 -2.45 -2.91
CA ALA A 234 0.98 -3.47 -3.96
C ALA A 234 -0.35 -4.25 -3.92
N ALA A 235 -0.88 -4.57 -2.73
CA ALA A 235 -2.11 -5.35 -2.61
C ALA A 235 -3.34 -4.67 -3.25
N PRO A 236 -3.65 -3.38 -2.97
CA PRO A 236 -4.73 -2.70 -3.68
C PRO A 236 -4.41 -2.52 -5.17
N ALA A 237 -3.16 -2.25 -5.54
CA ALA A 237 -2.77 -2.09 -6.94
C ALA A 237 -2.99 -3.38 -7.75
N LEU A 238 -2.62 -4.54 -7.22
CA LEU A 238 -2.87 -5.87 -7.81
C LEU A 238 -4.36 -6.09 -8.13
N MET A 239 -5.24 -5.63 -7.24
CA MET A 239 -6.69 -5.77 -7.40
C MET A 239 -7.29 -4.76 -8.40
N GLY A 240 -6.47 -3.95 -9.07
CA GLY A 240 -6.88 -2.99 -10.10
C GLY A 240 -7.13 -1.57 -9.58
N ASN A 241 -6.77 -1.26 -8.33
CA ASN A 241 -6.85 0.11 -7.81
C ASN A 241 -5.60 0.90 -8.18
N THR A 242 -5.69 2.23 -8.10
CA THR A 242 -4.52 3.13 -8.13
C THR A 242 -4.28 3.69 -6.73
N VAL A 243 -3.02 4.01 -6.43
CA VAL A 243 -2.56 4.18 -5.06
C VAL A 243 -1.70 5.42 -4.92
N LEU A 244 -2.03 6.25 -3.94
CA LEU A 244 -1.16 7.29 -3.41
C LEU A 244 -0.42 6.71 -2.21
N TRP A 245 0.88 6.43 -2.36
CA TRP A 245 1.68 5.84 -1.30
C TRP A 245 2.50 6.90 -0.57
N LYS A 246 2.15 7.12 0.70
CA LYS A 246 2.94 7.93 1.64
C LYS A 246 3.75 7.03 2.58
N PRO A 247 5.08 6.92 2.40
CA PRO A 247 5.92 6.16 3.32
C PRO A 247 6.10 6.87 4.66
N SER A 248 6.51 6.10 5.68
CA SER A 248 7.04 6.66 6.91
C SER A 248 8.38 7.35 6.66
N GLN A 249 8.60 8.48 7.34
CA GLN A 249 9.88 9.19 7.31
C GLN A 249 11.06 8.31 7.79
N GLY A 250 10.78 7.30 8.63
CA GLY A 250 11.79 6.34 9.11
C GLY A 250 12.07 5.16 8.17
N ALA A 251 11.40 5.07 7.01
CA ALA A 251 11.58 3.98 6.05
C ALA A 251 11.58 4.46 4.58
N VAL A 252 11.83 5.75 4.33
CA VAL A 252 11.76 6.35 2.99
C VAL A 252 12.69 5.64 2.01
N LEU A 253 13.96 5.42 2.37
CA LEU A 253 14.93 4.80 1.46
C LEU A 253 14.52 3.37 1.07
N SER A 254 14.16 2.52 2.02
CA SER A 254 13.81 1.12 1.72
C SER A 254 12.51 1.03 0.94
N ASN A 255 11.52 1.88 1.25
CA ASN A 255 10.27 1.96 0.50
C ASN A 255 10.48 2.53 -0.92
N TYR A 256 11.40 3.50 -1.11
CA TYR A 256 11.75 4.00 -2.43
C TYR A 256 12.47 2.95 -3.28
N VAL A 257 13.42 2.20 -2.70
CA VAL A 257 14.06 1.07 -3.40
C VAL A 257 13.01 0.06 -3.85
N ALA A 258 12.06 -0.30 -2.98
CA ALA A 258 11.00 -1.24 -3.36
C ALA A 258 10.07 -0.66 -4.45
N PHE A 259 9.76 0.63 -4.38
CA PHE A 259 8.98 1.33 -5.41
C PHE A 259 9.70 1.33 -6.78
N ASP A 260 10.99 1.60 -6.81
CA ASP A 260 11.78 1.54 -8.05
C ASP A 260 11.83 0.12 -8.63
N ILE A 261 11.87 -0.92 -7.78
CA ILE A 261 11.76 -2.30 -8.24
C ILE A 261 10.39 -2.57 -8.88
N MET A 262 9.30 -2.05 -8.30
CA MET A 262 7.97 -2.15 -8.90
C MET A 262 7.89 -1.46 -10.27
N ARG A 263 8.54 -0.30 -10.42
CA ARG A 263 8.65 0.38 -11.72
C ARG A 263 9.41 -0.45 -12.74
N GLU A 264 10.56 -1.01 -12.37
CA GLU A 264 11.32 -1.91 -13.25
C GLU A 264 10.53 -3.17 -13.63
N ALA A 265 9.75 -3.71 -12.69
CA ALA A 265 8.89 -4.86 -12.92
C ALA A 265 7.77 -4.57 -13.92
N GLY A 266 7.39 -3.30 -14.09
CA GLY A 266 6.42 -2.85 -15.09
C GLY A 266 5.12 -2.30 -14.51
N VAL A 267 5.09 -1.89 -13.23
CA VAL A 267 3.96 -1.10 -12.72
C VAL A 267 3.85 0.18 -13.56
N PRO A 268 2.72 0.43 -14.25
CA PRO A 268 2.58 1.59 -15.11
C PRO A 268 2.62 2.91 -14.32
N ASP A 269 3.10 3.95 -14.98
CA ASP A 269 3.12 5.30 -14.43
C ASP A 269 1.73 5.74 -13.95
N GLY A 270 1.68 6.32 -12.74
CA GLY A 270 0.44 6.78 -12.09
C GLY A 270 -0.34 5.69 -11.34
N VAL A 271 -0.03 4.41 -11.51
CA VAL A 271 -0.72 3.33 -10.76
C VAL A 271 -0.36 3.36 -9.28
N ILE A 272 0.92 3.56 -8.97
CA ILE A 272 1.39 3.85 -7.62
C ILE A 272 2.19 5.15 -7.70
N GLN A 273 1.77 6.17 -6.95
CA GLN A 273 2.50 7.42 -6.79
C GLN A 273 3.30 7.36 -5.49
N PHE A 274 4.60 7.60 -5.54
CA PHE A 274 5.46 7.60 -4.36
C PHE A 274 5.62 9.02 -3.83
N VAL A 275 4.93 9.34 -2.73
CA VAL A 275 4.76 10.72 -2.26
C VAL A 275 5.08 10.83 -0.77
N PRO A 276 6.36 10.86 -0.38
CA PRO A 276 6.76 11.34 0.94
C PRO A 276 6.21 12.75 1.20
N GLY A 277 5.69 12.98 2.39
CA GLY A 277 5.05 14.25 2.72
C GLY A 277 4.72 14.37 4.21
N ASP A 278 4.41 15.60 4.62
CA ASP A 278 3.90 15.88 5.97
C ASP A 278 2.60 15.10 6.19
N ALA A 279 2.55 14.36 7.30
CA ALA A 279 1.46 13.43 7.53
C ALA A 279 0.12 14.14 7.77
N VAL A 280 0.12 15.35 8.33
CA VAL A 280 -1.12 16.05 8.71
C VAL A 280 -1.71 16.77 7.51
N SER A 281 -0.93 17.60 6.81
CA SER A 281 -1.41 18.40 5.70
C SER A 281 -1.81 17.52 4.50
N MET A 282 -0.99 16.54 4.13
CA MET A 282 -1.27 15.61 3.04
C MET A 282 -2.53 14.78 3.31
N THR A 283 -2.65 14.21 4.52
CA THR A 283 -3.82 13.40 4.88
C THR A 283 -5.10 14.22 4.86
N LYS A 284 -5.06 15.47 5.33
CA LYS A 284 -6.22 16.36 5.26
C LYS A 284 -6.64 16.58 3.81
N GLN A 285 -5.72 16.93 2.92
CA GLN A 285 -6.02 17.13 1.50
C GLN A 285 -6.60 15.87 0.85
N VAL A 286 -6.02 14.70 1.13
CA VAL A 286 -6.53 13.41 0.64
C VAL A 286 -7.96 13.15 1.10
N PHE A 287 -8.27 13.38 2.38
CA PHE A 287 -9.61 13.13 2.92
C PHE A 287 -10.64 14.19 2.53
N ASP A 288 -10.21 15.36 2.05
CA ASP A 288 -11.12 16.38 1.50
C ASP A 288 -11.46 16.10 0.02
N HIS A 289 -10.81 15.12 -0.62
CA HIS A 289 -11.01 14.81 -2.03
C HIS A 289 -12.21 13.85 -2.26
N PRO A 290 -13.16 14.16 -3.17
CA PRO A 290 -14.39 13.36 -3.36
C PRO A 290 -14.16 11.95 -3.95
N GLU A 291 -13.03 11.73 -4.62
CA GLU A 291 -12.60 10.43 -5.17
C GLU A 291 -11.79 9.57 -4.18
N PHE A 292 -11.64 10.00 -2.92
CA PHE A 292 -10.99 9.17 -1.91
C PHE A 292 -11.83 7.91 -1.66
N ALA A 293 -11.25 6.74 -1.91
CA ALA A 293 -11.98 5.46 -1.92
C ALA A 293 -11.60 4.53 -0.77
N SER A 294 -10.36 4.60 -0.29
CA SER A 294 -9.92 3.72 0.79
C SER A 294 -8.65 4.23 1.47
N LEU A 295 -8.60 4.05 2.79
CA LEU A 295 -7.38 4.12 3.58
C LEU A 295 -6.84 2.70 3.77
N HIS A 296 -5.57 2.47 3.41
CA HIS A 296 -4.83 1.26 3.78
C HIS A 296 -3.67 1.66 4.68
N PHE A 297 -3.83 1.45 5.98
CA PHE A 297 -3.00 2.06 7.02
C PHE A 297 -2.37 1.02 7.93
N THR A 298 -1.10 1.21 8.27
CA THR A 298 -0.52 0.59 9.47
C THR A 298 0.21 1.64 10.28
N GLY A 299 -0.06 1.70 11.58
CA GLY A 299 0.55 2.69 12.47
C GLY A 299 -0.04 2.70 13.88
N SER A 300 -0.02 3.85 14.55
CA SER A 300 -0.52 3.94 15.92
C SER A 300 -2.05 3.96 15.98
N THR A 301 -2.61 3.38 17.05
CA THR A 301 -4.06 3.40 17.30
C THR A 301 -4.61 4.82 17.41
N SER A 302 -3.84 5.77 17.96
CA SER A 302 -4.27 7.16 18.08
C SER A 302 -4.42 7.84 16.72
N VAL A 303 -3.44 7.65 15.82
CA VAL A 303 -3.49 8.18 14.46
C VAL A 303 -4.61 7.53 13.66
N PHE A 304 -4.78 6.21 13.74
CA PHE A 304 -5.86 5.52 13.04
C PHE A 304 -7.24 6.01 13.48
N LYS A 305 -7.47 6.16 14.79
CA LYS A 305 -8.73 6.74 15.33
C LYS A 305 -8.95 8.17 14.87
N HIS A 306 -7.88 8.98 14.76
CA HIS A 306 -7.99 10.35 14.26
C HIS A 306 -8.39 10.36 12.78
N MET A 307 -7.71 9.59 11.94
CA MET A 307 -8.02 9.46 10.51
C MET A 307 -9.44 8.95 10.29
N TRP A 308 -9.88 7.94 11.05
CA TRP A 308 -11.24 7.43 10.98
C TRP A 308 -12.28 8.52 11.26
N LYS A 309 -12.06 9.34 12.30
CA LYS A 309 -12.97 10.45 12.63
C LYS A 309 -13.02 11.50 11.51
N GLN A 310 -11.87 11.84 10.91
CA GLN A 310 -11.82 12.79 9.80
C GLN A 310 -12.60 12.26 8.58
N ILE A 311 -12.41 10.99 8.22
CA ILE A 311 -13.19 10.34 7.15
C ILE A 311 -14.68 10.37 7.50
N ALA A 312 -15.06 10.04 8.74
CA ALA A 312 -16.46 10.07 9.17
C ALA A 312 -17.09 11.48 9.10
N GLN A 313 -16.31 12.53 9.35
CA GLN A 313 -16.75 13.92 9.25
C GLN A 313 -16.98 14.38 7.81
N ASN A 314 -16.32 13.74 6.84
CA ASN A 314 -16.36 14.10 5.42
C ASN A 314 -17.26 13.17 4.59
N LEU A 315 -18.12 12.36 5.22
CA LEU A 315 -18.94 11.36 4.49
C LEU A 315 -19.82 11.95 3.38
N ASP A 316 -20.28 13.20 3.54
CA ASP A 316 -21.10 13.89 2.53
C ASP A 316 -20.29 14.34 1.29
N VAL A 317 -18.96 14.27 1.34
CA VAL A 317 -18.05 14.66 0.25
C VAL A 317 -17.81 13.51 -0.72
N TYR A 318 -17.77 12.27 -0.23
CA TYR A 318 -17.28 11.12 -0.99
C TYR A 318 -18.31 10.56 -1.96
N LYS A 319 -17.86 10.18 -3.15
CA LYS A 319 -18.71 9.50 -4.15
C LYS A 319 -19.11 8.08 -3.74
N SER A 320 -18.25 7.42 -2.96
CA SER A 320 -18.44 6.08 -2.42
C SER A 320 -18.01 6.05 -0.97
N TYR A 321 -18.60 5.17 -0.15
CA TYR A 321 -18.17 4.99 1.23
C TYR A 321 -16.71 4.50 1.29
N PRO A 322 -15.78 5.30 1.85
CA PRO A 322 -14.38 4.89 1.86
C PRO A 322 -14.18 3.65 2.72
N ARG A 323 -13.41 2.69 2.22
CA ARG A 323 -13.01 1.50 2.99
C ARG A 323 -11.84 1.85 3.89
N ILE A 324 -12.02 1.72 5.20
CA ILE A 324 -10.95 1.96 6.18
C ILE A 324 -10.39 0.60 6.58
N VAL A 325 -9.21 0.26 6.05
CA VAL A 325 -8.49 -0.98 6.34
C VAL A 325 -7.21 -0.61 7.06
N GLY A 326 -6.97 -1.19 8.24
CA GLY A 326 -5.69 -0.96 8.85
C GLY A 326 -5.40 -1.79 10.08
N GLU A 327 -4.10 -1.85 10.36
CA GLU A 327 -3.51 -2.52 11.50
C GLU A 327 -2.93 -1.49 12.47
N THR A 328 -3.02 -1.79 13.77
CA THR A 328 -2.44 -0.93 14.81
C THR A 328 -1.52 -1.73 15.73
N GLY A 329 -0.81 -1.04 16.63
CA GLY A 329 0.07 -1.71 17.59
C GLY A 329 -0.68 -2.58 18.62
N GLY A 330 0.08 -3.42 19.32
CA GLY A 330 -0.43 -4.28 20.39
C GLY A 330 0.40 -4.24 21.67
N LYS A 331 -0.10 -4.87 22.73
CA LYS A 331 0.62 -5.09 23.99
C LYS A 331 0.63 -6.59 24.31
N ASN A 332 1.56 -7.30 23.66
CA ASN A 332 1.57 -8.76 23.62
C ASN A 332 2.18 -9.37 24.88
N TYR A 333 1.82 -10.62 25.18
CA TYR A 333 2.29 -11.33 26.37
C TYR A 333 2.78 -12.73 26.06
N HIS A 334 3.71 -13.22 26.88
CA HIS A 334 4.02 -14.64 27.05
C HIS A 334 3.50 -15.10 28.41
N LEU A 335 2.82 -16.25 28.44
CA LEU A 335 2.37 -16.92 29.66
C LEU A 335 3.08 -18.26 29.77
N VAL A 336 3.86 -18.43 30.84
CA VAL A 336 4.62 -19.65 31.11
C VAL A 336 3.83 -20.49 32.12
N HIS A 337 3.52 -21.73 31.78
CA HIS A 337 2.92 -22.70 32.70
C HIS A 337 4.04 -23.44 33.48
N PRO A 338 3.82 -23.94 34.72
CA PRO A 338 4.82 -24.74 35.43
C PRO A 338 5.39 -25.94 34.67
N SER A 339 4.64 -26.47 33.68
CA SER A 339 5.08 -27.57 32.82
C SER A 339 5.83 -27.13 31.55
N ALA A 340 6.12 -25.84 31.39
CA ALA A 340 6.76 -25.33 30.18
C ALA A 340 8.24 -25.75 30.10
N ASN A 341 8.72 -25.98 28.88
CA ASN A 341 10.14 -26.12 28.62
C ASN A 341 10.83 -24.76 28.85
N LEU A 342 11.70 -24.69 29.86
CA LEU A 342 12.31 -23.43 30.30
C LEU A 342 13.24 -22.84 29.24
N ASP A 343 14.05 -23.66 28.55
CA ASP A 343 14.96 -23.18 27.52
C ASP A 343 14.19 -22.51 26.36
N SER A 344 13.08 -23.12 25.94
CA SER A 344 12.20 -22.56 24.91
C SER A 344 11.54 -21.27 25.40
N ALA A 345 11.06 -21.23 26.65
CA ALA A 345 10.44 -20.05 27.21
C ALA A 345 11.42 -18.87 27.29
N VAL A 346 12.64 -19.10 27.75
CA VAL A 346 13.71 -18.08 27.83
C VAL A 346 14.08 -17.59 26.44
N ASN A 347 14.45 -18.49 25.53
CA ASN A 347 14.93 -18.12 24.19
C ASN A 347 13.87 -17.36 23.39
N ASN A 348 12.62 -17.84 23.38
CA ASN A 348 11.54 -17.17 22.65
C ASN A 348 11.14 -15.85 23.30
N THR A 349 11.22 -15.71 24.62
CA THR A 349 10.91 -14.44 25.28
C THR A 349 11.98 -13.40 25.01
N ILE A 350 13.27 -13.78 25.05
CA ILE A 350 14.37 -12.87 24.68
C ILE A 350 14.18 -12.37 23.25
N ARG A 351 13.96 -13.29 22.29
CA ARG A 351 13.72 -12.89 20.89
C ARG A 351 12.47 -12.04 20.74
N GLY A 352 11.34 -12.49 21.30
CA GLY A 352 10.05 -11.81 21.20
C GLY A 352 10.04 -10.41 21.81
N ALA A 353 10.81 -10.16 22.87
CA ALA A 353 10.87 -8.86 23.52
C ALA A 353 11.92 -7.92 22.90
N PHE A 354 13.08 -8.44 22.47
CA PHE A 354 14.25 -7.61 22.17
C PHE A 354 14.69 -7.61 20.70
N GLU A 355 14.22 -8.55 19.86
CA GLU A 355 14.51 -8.46 18.43
C GLU A 355 13.95 -7.17 17.84
N PHE A 356 14.77 -6.54 16.98
CA PHE A 356 14.50 -5.21 16.43
C PHE A 356 14.17 -4.17 17.52
N GLN A 357 14.86 -4.27 18.66
CA GLN A 357 14.70 -3.39 19.82
C GLN A 357 13.26 -3.33 20.35
N GLY A 358 12.48 -4.41 20.17
CA GLY A 358 11.07 -4.47 20.55
C GLY A 358 10.15 -3.63 19.66
N GLN A 359 10.63 -3.13 18.52
CA GLN A 359 9.89 -2.25 17.61
C GLN A 359 9.03 -3.03 16.60
N LYS A 360 8.45 -4.16 17.04
CA LYS A 360 7.48 -4.95 16.27
C LYS A 360 6.10 -4.75 16.87
N CYS A 361 5.05 -4.67 16.04
CA CYS A 361 3.66 -4.60 16.52
C CYS A 361 3.32 -5.79 17.45
N SER A 362 3.95 -6.93 17.21
CA SER A 362 3.81 -8.20 17.91
C SER A 362 4.83 -8.45 19.02
N ALA A 363 5.70 -7.48 19.35
CA ALA A 363 6.74 -7.67 20.37
C ALA A 363 6.14 -8.06 21.74
N CYS A 364 6.75 -9.04 22.40
CA CYS A 364 6.39 -9.45 23.75
C CYS A 364 6.75 -8.35 24.74
N SER A 365 5.79 -7.92 25.55
CA SER A 365 5.95 -6.77 26.44
C SER A 365 5.47 -7.04 27.87
N ARG A 366 4.96 -8.25 28.13
CA ARG A 366 4.50 -8.74 29.41
C ARG A 366 4.84 -10.23 29.48
N LEU A 367 5.51 -10.65 30.54
CA LEU A 367 5.80 -12.06 30.80
C LEU A 367 5.15 -12.45 32.12
N TYR A 368 4.38 -13.53 32.11
CA TYR A 368 3.75 -14.11 33.30
C TYR A 368 4.42 -15.46 33.58
N VAL A 369 4.98 -15.61 34.78
CA VAL A 369 5.75 -16.78 35.24
C VAL A 369 5.14 -17.25 36.56
N PRO A 370 4.98 -18.57 36.78
CA PRO A 370 4.31 -19.13 37.95
C PRO A 370 5.13 -19.03 39.23
#